data_AF-A0A7Z0IXI9-F1
#
_entry.id   AF-A0A7Z0IXI9-F1
#
_cell.length_a   1.000
_cell.length_b   1.000
_cell.length_c   1.000
_cell.angle_alpha   90.00
_cell.angle_beta   90.00
_cell.angle_gamma   90.00
#
_symmetry.space_group_name_H-M   'P 1'
#
loop_
_entity.id
_entity.type
_entity.pdbx_description
1 polymer ?
#
loop_
_entity_poly.entity_id
_entity_poly.type
_entity_poly.pdbx_seq_one_letter_code
_entity_poly.pdbx_strand_id
1 'polypeptide(L)' 'MTMTSDDVIAILGPADKTLVAEVIATGATQGELAEAFAWANNDEALMGEGRHLPTGRVARLVDLLRSDEEEEDWKGG' A
#
# COMPACT_ATOMS: atom_id res chain seq x y z
N MET A 1 -3.19 15.38 8.70
CA MET A 1 -2.61 14.62 9.83
C MET A 1 -1.57 13.71 9.25
N THR A 2 -0.37 13.67 9.83
CA THR A 2 0.68 12.71 9.46
C THR A 2 0.27 11.33 9.94
N MET A 3 0.31 10.36 9.05
CA MET A 3 -0.04 8.97 9.33
C MET A 3 0.97 8.34 10.29
N THR A 4 0.48 7.55 11.26
CA THR A 4 1.30 6.85 12.25
C THR A 4 1.41 5.37 11.93
N SER A 5 2.34 4.66 12.58
CA SER A 5 2.52 3.22 12.39
C SER A 5 1.27 2.40 12.70
N ASP A 6 0.49 2.83 13.71
CA ASP A 6 -0.77 2.18 14.07
C ASP A 6 -1.80 2.31 12.94
N ASP A 7 -1.88 3.50 12.34
CA ASP A 7 -2.77 3.75 11.21
C ASP A 7 -2.39 2.90 9.98
N VAL A 8 -1.09 2.71 9.75
CA VAL A 8 -0.60 1.85 8.66
C VAL A 8 -1.03 0.41 8.89
N ILE A 9 -0.82 -0.12 10.10
CA ILE A 9 -1.21 -1.49 10.45
C ILE A 9 -2.74 -1.67 10.43
N ALA A 10 -3.50 -0.64 10.81
CA ALA A 10 -4.96 -0.67 10.73
C ALA A 10 -5.48 -0.80 9.29
N ILE A 11 -4.74 -0.28 8.30
CA ILE A 11 -5.12 -0.30 6.88
C ILE A 11 -4.56 -1.53 6.16
N LEU A 12 -3.25 -1.76 6.28
CA LEU A 12 -2.55 -2.85 5.58
C LEU A 12 -2.69 -4.20 6.29
N GLY A 13 -3.00 -4.18 7.60
CA GLY A 13 -2.87 -5.35 8.45
C GLY A 13 -1.46 -5.51 9.03
N PRO A 14 -1.08 -6.71 9.48
CA PRO A 14 0.26 -7.00 9.98
C PRO A 14 1.30 -6.73 8.88
N ALA A 15 1.99 -5.59 8.99
CA ALA A 15 3.00 -5.15 8.04
C ALA A 15 4.36 -5.06 8.73
N ASP A 16 5.43 -5.25 7.96
CA ASP A 16 6.78 -5.15 8.47
C ASP A 16 7.15 -3.72 8.88
N LYS A 17 8.04 -3.61 9.87
CA LYS A 17 8.51 -2.30 10.37
C LYS A 17 9.18 -1.48 9.27
N THR A 18 9.82 -2.16 8.30
CA THR A 18 10.43 -1.54 7.12
C THR A 18 9.35 -0.93 6.23
N LEU A 19 8.36 -1.74 5.82
CA LEU A 19 7.22 -1.27 5.02
C LEU A 19 6.51 -0.09 5.68
N VAL A 20 6.24 -0.19 6.99
CA VAL A 20 5.62 0.90 7.76
C VAL A 20 6.46 2.18 7.72
N ALA A 21 7.78 2.07 7.86
CA ALA A 21 8.67 3.23 7.80
C ALA A 21 8.69 3.87 6.40
N GLU A 22 8.71 3.06 5.34
CA GLU A 22 8.69 3.54 3.96
C GLU A 22 7.37 4.22 3.61
N VAL A 23 6.25 3.61 3.99
CA VAL A 23 4.91 4.17 3.84
C VAL A 23 4.80 5.53 4.56
N ILE A 24 5.31 5.65 5.80
CA ILE A 24 5.33 6.94 6.51
C ILE A 24 6.27 7.94 5.83
N ALA A 25 7.43 7.49 5.32
CA ALA A 25 8.41 8.31 4.63
C ALA A 25 7.88 8.90 3.30
N THR A 26 6.89 8.25 2.67
CA THR A 26 6.20 8.82 1.49
C THR A 26 5.42 10.11 1.81
N GLY A 27 5.15 10.37 3.09
CA GLY A 27 4.34 11.49 3.56
C GLY A 27 2.87 11.39 3.17
N ALA A 28 2.40 10.17 2.89
CA ALA A 28 1.02 9.91 2.55
C ALA A 28 0.08 10.02 3.74
N THR A 29 -1.19 10.25 3.42
CA THR A 29 -2.30 10.20 4.37
C THR A 29 -2.93 8.81 4.41
N GLN A 30 -3.67 8.52 5.48
CA GLN A 30 -4.45 7.28 5.59
C GLN A 30 -5.37 7.03 4.38
N GLY A 31 -6.00 8.08 3.84
CA GLY A 31 -6.88 7.95 2.68
C GLY A 31 -6.13 7.49 1.43
N GLU A 32 -4.93 8.05 1.19
CA GLU A 32 -4.07 7.65 0.07
C GLU A 32 -3.54 6.21 0.25
N LEU A 33 -3.20 5.81 1.47
CA LEU A 33 -2.77 4.44 1.78
C LEU A 33 -3.90 3.44 1.59
N ALA A 34 -5.10 3.73 2.08
CA ALA A 34 -6.26 2.86 1.94
C ALA A 34 -6.65 2.70 0.46
N GLU A 35 -6.56 3.77 -0.33
CA GLU A 35 -6.75 3.70 -1.78
C GLU A 35 -5.68 2.83 -2.44
N ALA A 36 -4.40 3.04 -2.11
CA ALA A 36 -3.31 2.23 -2.65
C ALA A 36 -3.43 0.75 -2.27
N PHE A 37 -3.80 0.45 -1.03
CA PHE A 37 -4.02 -0.92 -0.56
C PHE A 37 -5.18 -1.59 -1.28
N ALA A 38 -6.27 -0.86 -1.53
CA ALA A 38 -7.37 -1.35 -2.34
C ALA A 38 -6.94 -1.63 -3.80
N TRP A 39 -6.09 -0.79 -4.39
CA TRP A 39 -5.52 -1.03 -5.72
C TRP A 39 -4.53 -2.20 -5.77
N ALA A 40 -3.74 -2.41 -4.70
CA ALA A 40 -2.82 -3.53 -4.60
C ALA A 40 -3.56 -4.86 -4.45
N ASN A 41 -4.60 -4.92 -3.60
CA ASN A 41 -5.33 -6.15 -3.26
C ASN A 41 -6.51 -6.51 -4.17
N ASN A 42 -7.11 -5.57 -4.90
CA ASN A 42 -8.25 -5.89 -5.78
C ASN A 42 -7.82 -5.90 -7.25
N ASP A 43 -7.95 -7.08 -7.87
CA ASP A 43 -7.43 -7.35 -9.21
C ASP A 43 -8.22 -6.68 -10.35
N GLU A 44 -9.55 -6.53 -10.25
CA GLU A 44 -10.35 -6.11 -11.42
C GLU A 44 -11.63 -5.31 -11.13
N ALA A 45 -12.17 -5.36 -9.90
CA ALA A 45 -13.51 -4.82 -9.60
C ALA A 45 -13.57 -3.28 -9.50
N LEU A 46 -12.46 -2.61 -9.20
CA LEU A 46 -12.39 -1.15 -9.05
C LEU A 46 -12.16 -0.39 -10.38
N MET A 47 -11.72 -1.09 -11.42
CA MET A 47 -11.54 -0.48 -12.76
C MET A 47 -12.87 -0.21 -13.48
N GLY A 48 -13.96 -0.88 -13.07
CA GLY A 48 -15.27 -0.80 -13.72
C GLY A 48 -16.03 0.52 -13.54
N GLU A 49 -15.69 1.34 -12.54
CA GLU A 49 -16.40 2.59 -12.24
C GLU A 49 -15.76 3.85 -12.86
N GLY A 50 -14.74 3.70 -13.72
CA GLY A 50 -14.07 4.84 -14.36
C GLY A 50 -13.17 5.65 -13.41
N ARG A 51 -12.68 5.03 -12.32
CA ARG A 51 -11.63 5.66 -11.50
C ARG A 51 -10.35 5.79 -12.34
N HIS A 52 -9.81 7.00 -12.35
CA HIS A 52 -8.51 7.26 -12.96
C HIS A 52 -7.45 6.42 -12.26
N LEU A 53 -6.50 5.88 -13.04
CA LEU A 53 -5.34 5.16 -12.51
C LEU A 53 -4.70 5.98 -11.38
N PRO A 54 -4.22 5.31 -10.31
CA PRO A 54 -3.53 6.00 -9.25
C PRO A 54 -2.33 6.73 -9.85
N THR A 55 -2.18 8.01 -9.52
CA THR A 55 -1.05 8.84 -10.00
C THR A 55 -0.35 9.50 -8.81
N GLY A 56 0.93 9.84 -9.00
CA GLY A 56 1.73 10.50 -7.96
C GLY A 56 1.97 9.59 -6.76
N ARG A 57 1.50 10.00 -5.59
CA ARG A 57 1.80 9.34 -4.31
C ARG A 57 1.08 8.00 -4.14
N VAL A 58 -0.18 7.90 -4.56
CA VAL A 58 -0.94 6.65 -4.51
C VAL A 58 -0.27 5.58 -5.38
N ALA A 59 0.20 5.94 -6.59
CA ALA A 59 0.91 5.01 -7.47
C ALA A 59 2.19 4.45 -6.83
N ARG A 60 2.98 5.32 -6.19
CA ARG A 60 4.19 4.92 -5.44
C ARG A 60 3.88 3.94 -4.32
N LEU A 61 2.77 4.14 -3.60
CA LEU A 61 2.34 3.24 -2.54
C LEU A 61 1.87 1.89 -3.08
N VAL A 62 1.11 1.87 -4.18
CA VAL A 62 0.68 0.61 -4.82
C VAL A 62 1.89 -0.23 -5.23
N ASP A 63 2.90 0.41 -5.82
CA ASP A 63 4.16 -0.24 -6.22
C ASP A 63 4.89 -0.83 -5.00
N LEU A 64 5.04 -0.02 -3.94
CA LEU A 64 5.66 -0.44 -2.69
C LEU A 64 4.95 -1.64 -2.04
N LEU A 65 3.62 -1.61 -2.00
CA LEU A 65 2.81 -2.69 -1.41
C LEU A 65 2.91 -3.98 -2.21
N ARG A 66 3.01 -3.90 -3.55
CA ARG A 66 3.20 -5.06 -4.41
C ARG A 66 4.59 -5.65 -4.32
N SER A 67 5.63 -4.82 -4.13
CA SER A 67 7.00 -5.28 -3.96
C SER A 67 7.23 -6.04 -2.65
N ASP A 68 6.56 -5.65 -1.55
CA ASP A 68 6.70 -6.32 -0.25
C ASP A 68 6.10 -7.76 -0.28
N GLU A 69 5.02 -7.98 -1.05
CA GLU A 69 4.44 -9.32 -1.24
C GLU A 69 5.37 -10.29 -2.00
N GLU A 70 6.32 -9.79 -2.80
CA GLU A 70 7.27 -10.61 -3.55
C GLU A 70 8.43 -11.14 -2.69
N GLU A 71 8.65 -10.61 -1.49
CA GLU A 71 9.76 -11.01 -0.61
C GLU A 71 9.48 -12.31 0.19
N GLU A 72 8.23 -12.78 0.22
CA GLU A 72 7.80 -13.97 0.97
C GLU A 72 7.96 -15.31 0.19
N ASP A 73 8.31 -15.29 -1.11
CA ASP A 73 8.43 -16.52 -1.94
C ASP A 73 9.81 -17.22 -1.82
N TRP A 74 10.85 -16.57 -1.30
CA TRP A 74 12.17 -17.20 -1.10
C TRP A 74 12.33 -17.82 0.30
N LYS A 75 11.52 -18.84 0.59
CA LYS A 75 11.88 -19.89 1.58
C LYS A 75 11.79 -21.29 0.98
N GLY A 76 12.47 -21.47 -0.15
CA GLY A 76 12.84 -22.79 -0.67
C GLY A 76 14.31 -23.09 -0.38
N GLY A 77 14.58 -23.87 0.67
CA GLY A 77 15.90 -24.44 0.98
C GLY A 77 15.76 -25.86 1.50
#